data_AF-V4PMD4-F1
#
_entry.id   AF-V4PMD4-F1
#
_cell.length_a   1.000
_cell.length_b   1.000
_cell.length_c   1.000
_cell.angle_alpha   90.00
_cell.angle_beta   90.00
_cell.angle_gamma   90.00
#
_symmetry.space_group_name_H-M   'P 1'
#
loop_
_entity.id
_entity.type
_entity.pdbx_description
1 polymer ?
#
loop_
_entity_poly.entity_id
_entity_poly.type
_entity_poly.pdbx_seq_one_letter_code
_entity_poly.pdbx_strand_id
1 'polypeptide(L)'
;MTRTKTTLTALIAAAAMTAGLATVPTLASARPQNTHMDARVEVRADNRIDARIDNLRDRIRVGDRTHQLSNRESVRLSGKLNGIVSLKRQFERSGRGLDRQEVALLSGKLDTLSGQIRVQAHDRNRR
;
A
#
# COMPACT_ATOMS: atom_id res chain seq x y z
N MET A 1 -7.05 -22.17 -39.71
CA MET A 1 -6.19 -21.35 -38.83
C MET A 1 -6.57 -21.61 -37.38
N THR A 2 -5.91 -22.58 -36.75
CA THR A 2 -6.17 -23.04 -35.38
C THR A 2 -5.23 -22.31 -34.41
N ARG A 3 -5.79 -21.66 -33.39
CA ARG A 3 -5.04 -21.21 -32.20
C ARG A 3 -5.81 -21.62 -30.95
N THR A 4 -5.49 -22.80 -30.44
CA THR A 4 -5.77 -23.24 -29.07
C THR A 4 -4.55 -22.91 -28.20
N LYS A 5 -4.74 -22.17 -27.10
CA LYS A 5 -3.79 -22.02 -25.99
C LYS A 5 -4.57 -21.52 -24.76
N THR A 6 -4.39 -21.93 -23.52
CA THR A 6 -3.78 -23.10 -22.86
C THR A 6 -4.33 -22.96 -21.44
N THR A 7 -5.10 -23.93 -20.95
CA THR A 7 -5.60 -23.97 -19.57
C THR A 7 -4.43 -24.21 -18.62
N LEU A 8 -4.20 -23.29 -17.69
CA LEU A 8 -3.19 -23.45 -16.64
C LEU A 8 -3.83 -24.13 -15.43
N THR A 9 -3.54 -25.42 -15.30
CA THR A 9 -3.74 -26.22 -14.10
C THR A 9 -2.44 -26.23 -13.31
N ALA A 10 -2.46 -25.77 -12.05
CA ALA A 10 -1.44 -26.09 -11.06
C ALA A 10 -2.07 -25.96 -9.66
N LEU A 11 -2.41 -27.09 -9.03
CA LEU A 11 -1.58 -27.76 -8.01
C LEU A 11 -1.63 -27.04 -6.66
N ILE A 12 -2.58 -27.45 -5.80
CA ILE A 12 -2.42 -27.29 -4.35
C ILE A 12 -2.39 -28.70 -3.78
N ALA A 13 -1.16 -29.10 -3.45
CA ALA A 13 -0.83 -30.37 -2.83
C ALA A 13 -1.27 -30.39 -1.36
N ALA A 14 -1.49 -31.62 -0.92
CA ALA A 14 -2.01 -32.06 0.37
C ALA A 14 -1.22 -31.58 1.60
N ALA A 15 -1.90 -31.56 2.75
CA ALA A 15 -1.55 -32.40 3.90
C ALA A 15 -2.56 -32.17 5.03
N ALA A 16 -3.44 -33.15 5.25
CA ALA A 16 -4.14 -33.29 6.51
C ALA A 16 -3.15 -33.87 7.52
N MET A 17 -2.88 -33.15 8.60
CA MET A 17 -2.14 -33.66 9.76
C MET A 17 -3.03 -33.56 11.00
N THR A 18 -3.59 -34.69 11.41
CA THR A 18 -4.15 -34.90 12.74
C THR A 18 -3.16 -35.72 13.56
N ALA A 19 -2.67 -35.16 14.67
CA ALA A 19 -2.19 -35.91 15.84
C ALA A 19 -2.06 -34.93 17.03
N GLY A 20 -2.70 -35.25 18.16
CA GLY A 20 -2.72 -34.42 19.36
C GLY A 20 -1.57 -34.67 20.34
N LEU A 21 -1.51 -33.88 21.41
CA LEU A 21 -1.53 -34.28 22.83
C LEU A 21 -1.02 -33.15 23.77
N ALA A 22 -1.55 -33.20 25.00
CA ALA A 22 -1.08 -32.59 26.26
C ALA A 22 -1.18 -31.06 26.44
N THR A 23 -2.23 -30.65 27.15
CA THR A 23 -2.32 -29.35 27.83
C THR A 23 -1.38 -29.30 29.04
N VAL A 24 -0.33 -28.50 28.95
CA VAL A 24 0.50 -28.11 30.11
C VAL A 24 0.16 -26.66 30.43
N PRO A 25 -0.36 -26.32 31.63
CA PRO A 25 -0.55 -24.93 32.01
C PRO A 25 0.83 -24.31 32.24
N THR A 26 1.33 -23.60 31.23
CA THR A 26 2.57 -22.83 31.36
C THR A 26 2.27 -21.60 32.20
N LEU A 27 2.98 -21.47 33.32
CA LEU A 27 2.91 -20.34 34.22
C LEU A 27 3.13 -19.03 33.45
N ALA A 28 2.19 -18.12 33.66
CA ALA A 28 2.16 -16.78 33.11
C ALA A 28 3.48 -16.04 33.34
N SER A 29 4.27 -15.90 32.28
CA SER A 29 5.29 -14.86 32.21
C SER A 29 4.62 -13.62 31.64
N ALA A 30 3.99 -12.83 32.51
CA ALA A 30 3.57 -11.48 32.18
C ALA A 30 4.83 -10.63 31.96
N ARG A 31 5.34 -10.64 30.72
CA ARG A 31 6.34 -9.65 30.27
C ARG A 31 5.65 -8.29 30.23
N PRO A 32 6.07 -7.29 31.04
CA PRO A 32 5.62 -5.93 30.84
C PRO A 32 6.09 -5.51 29.45
N GLN A 33 5.09 -5.40 28.60
CA GLN A 33 5.17 -5.25 27.18
C GLN A 33 5.57 -3.80 26.91
N ASN A 34 6.72 -3.59 26.26
CA ASN A 34 7.18 -2.28 25.77
C ASN A 34 6.29 -1.74 24.62
N THR A 35 4.97 -1.97 24.67
CA THR A 35 3.99 -1.65 23.61
C THR A 35 3.84 -0.14 23.41
N HIS A 36 4.29 0.69 24.35
CA HIS A 36 4.10 2.15 24.30
C HIS A 36 5.06 2.87 23.33
N MET A 37 6.21 2.27 22.97
CA MET A 37 7.14 2.89 22.01
C MET A 37 6.78 2.60 20.57
N ASP A 38 6.28 1.39 20.27
CA ASP A 38 5.91 0.99 18.91
C ASP A 38 4.70 1.77 18.40
N ALA A 39 3.67 1.95 19.25
CA ALA A 39 2.48 2.73 18.90
C ALA A 39 2.80 4.19 18.53
N ARG A 40 3.78 4.83 19.19
CA ARG A 40 4.19 6.22 18.86
C ARG A 40 4.92 6.32 17.52
N VAL A 41 5.69 5.31 17.14
CA VAL A 41 6.40 5.27 15.85
C VAL A 41 5.42 5.03 14.72
N GLU A 42 4.48 4.11 14.93
CA GLU A 42 3.43 3.75 13.98
C GLU A 42 2.53 4.95 13.64
N VAL A 43 2.01 5.64 14.66
CA VAL A 43 1.18 6.85 14.47
C VAL A 43 1.95 7.93 13.69
N ARG A 44 3.26 8.11 13.91
CA ARG A 44 4.07 9.06 13.14
C ARG A 44 4.25 8.64 11.68
N ALA A 45 4.40 7.34 11.43
CA ALA A 45 4.54 6.82 10.08
C ALA A 45 3.22 7.00 9.30
N ASP A 46 2.10 6.68 9.93
CA ASP A 46 0.76 6.83 9.37
C ASP A 46 0.49 8.28 8.93
N ASN A 47 0.68 9.23 9.85
CA ASN A 47 0.55 10.66 9.57
C ASN A 47 1.43 11.14 8.40
N ARG A 48 2.65 10.60 8.28
CA ARG A 48 3.59 10.95 7.19
C ARG A 48 3.11 10.40 5.85
N ILE A 49 2.49 9.22 5.84
CA ILE A 49 1.89 8.64 4.64
C ILE A 49 0.68 9.48 4.19
N ASP A 50 -0.17 9.89 5.11
CA ASP A 50 -1.33 10.72 4.81
C ASP A 50 -0.95 12.09 4.25
N ALA A 51 0.01 12.78 4.88
CA ALA A 51 0.52 14.05 4.37
C ALA A 51 1.05 13.94 2.93
N ARG A 52 1.68 12.81 2.58
CA ARG A 52 2.16 12.55 1.21
C ARG A 52 1.02 12.27 0.25
N ILE A 53 0.00 11.51 0.67
CA ILE A 53 -1.20 11.26 -0.14
C ILE A 53 -1.87 12.60 -0.49
N ASP A 54 -2.06 13.47 0.50
CA ASP A 54 -2.69 14.77 0.30
C ASP A 54 -1.85 15.69 -0.60
N ASN A 55 -0.54 15.74 -0.40
CA ASN A 55 0.35 16.48 -1.29
C ASN A 55 0.24 16.01 -2.75
N LEU A 56 0.23 14.70 -3.01
CA LEU A 56 0.10 14.18 -4.37
C LEU A 56 -1.29 14.45 -4.95
N ARG A 57 -2.35 14.36 -4.13
CA ARG A 57 -3.71 14.71 -4.53
C ARG A 57 -3.80 16.16 -4.98
N ASP A 58 -3.22 17.07 -4.20
CA ASP A 58 -3.20 18.50 -4.53
C ASP A 58 -2.38 18.78 -5.78
N ARG A 59 -1.22 18.14 -5.95
CA ARG A 59 -0.41 18.27 -7.17
C ARG A 59 -1.14 17.80 -8.42
N ILE A 60 -1.88 16.69 -8.34
CA ILE A 60 -2.73 16.23 -9.44
C ILE A 60 -3.82 17.26 -9.73
N ARG A 61 -4.52 17.76 -8.69
CA ARG A 61 -5.59 18.76 -8.84
C ARG A 61 -5.09 20.07 -9.46
N VAL A 62 -3.95 20.57 -8.99
CA VAL A 62 -3.32 21.78 -9.53
C VAL A 62 -2.90 21.54 -10.97
N GLY A 63 -2.22 20.41 -11.26
CA GLY A 63 -1.78 20.08 -12.60
C GLY A 63 -2.92 19.98 -13.60
N ASP A 64 -4.07 19.42 -13.19
CA ASP A 64 -5.30 19.38 -13.98
C ASP A 64 -5.83 20.80 -14.26
N ARG A 65 -5.95 21.63 -13.21
CA ARG A 65 -6.46 23.00 -13.30
C ARG A 65 -5.57 23.91 -14.16
N THR A 66 -4.26 23.76 -14.05
CA THR A 66 -3.28 24.56 -14.81
C THR A 66 -2.94 23.95 -16.17
N HIS A 67 -3.64 22.89 -16.59
CA HIS A 67 -3.39 22.16 -17.85
C HIS A 67 -1.96 21.61 -18.00
N GLN A 68 -1.23 21.49 -16.89
CA GLN A 68 0.07 20.80 -16.84
C GLN A 68 -0.11 19.28 -16.91
N LEU A 69 -1.30 18.79 -16.54
CA LEU A 69 -1.72 17.42 -16.79
C LEU A 69 -2.93 17.47 -17.72
N SER A 70 -2.99 16.57 -18.70
CA SER A 70 -4.24 16.37 -19.43
C SER A 70 -5.28 15.72 -18.53
N ASN A 71 -6.56 15.95 -18.81
CA ASN A 71 -7.65 15.35 -18.03
C ASN A 71 -7.52 13.81 -17.92
N ARG A 72 -7.10 13.13 -18.99
CA ARG A 72 -6.87 11.68 -18.99
C ARG A 72 -5.74 11.27 -18.04
N GLU A 73 -4.66 12.06 -17.98
CA GLU A 73 -3.55 11.83 -17.06
C GLU A 73 -3.96 12.06 -15.62
N SER A 74 -4.69 13.15 -15.35
CA SER A 74 -5.24 13.47 -14.03
C SER A 74 -6.12 12.33 -13.50
N VAL A 75 -7.04 11.81 -14.33
CA VAL A 75 -7.91 10.68 -13.98
C VAL A 75 -7.08 9.42 -13.70
N ARG A 76 -6.11 9.09 -14.58
CA ARG A 76 -5.25 7.92 -14.41
C ARG A 76 -4.39 8.00 -13.14
N LEU A 77 -3.78 9.15 -12.87
CA LEU A 77 -2.95 9.40 -11.70
C LEU A 77 -3.79 9.36 -10.41
N SER A 78 -5.00 9.93 -10.44
CA SER A 78 -5.96 9.87 -9.33
C SER A 78 -6.37 8.42 -9.04
N GLY A 79 -6.63 7.62 -10.07
CA GLY A 79 -6.93 6.19 -9.91
C GLY A 79 -5.78 5.42 -9.23
N LYS A 80 -4.54 5.70 -9.60
CA LYS A 80 -3.35 5.12 -8.95
C LYS A 80 -3.26 5.53 -7.48
N LEU A 81 -3.46 6.82 -7.18
CA LEU A 81 -3.44 7.31 -5.80
C LEU A 81 -4.54 6.65 -4.95
N ASN A 82 -5.75 6.51 -5.50
CA ASN A 82 -6.87 5.84 -4.83
C ASN A 82 -6.59 4.35 -4.56
N GLY A 83 -5.85 3.68 -5.46
CA GLY A 83 -5.35 2.33 -5.23
C GLY A 83 -4.40 2.25 -4.02
N ILE A 84 -3.49 3.22 -3.89
CA ILE A 84 -2.58 3.30 -2.74
C ILE A 84 -3.36 3.59 -1.45
N VAL A 85 -4.32 4.51 -1.47
CA VAL A 85 -5.21 4.81 -0.33
C VAL A 85 -5.98 3.56 0.10
N SER A 86 -6.51 2.79 -0.86
CA SER A 86 -7.23 1.55 -0.57
C SER A 86 -6.34 0.50 0.06
N LEU A 87 -5.07 0.43 -0.35
CA LEU A 87 -4.06 -0.45 0.24
C LEU A 87 -3.70 -0.03 1.66
N LYS A 88 -3.50 1.28 1.92
CA LYS A 88 -3.28 1.82 3.27
C LYS A 88 -4.40 1.37 4.22
N ARG A 89 -5.66 1.56 3.82
CA ARG A 89 -6.83 1.13 4.61
C ARG A 89 -6.89 -0.37 4.84
N GLN A 90 -6.38 -1.19 3.91
CA GLN A 90 -6.29 -2.64 4.12
C GLN A 90 -5.29 -2.98 5.23
N PHE A 91 -4.13 -2.32 5.25
CA PHE A 91 -3.13 -2.50 6.31
C PHE A 91 -3.64 -2.00 7.66
N GLU A 92 -4.28 -0.84 7.72
CA GLU A 92 -4.89 -0.32 8.96
C GLU A 92 -5.93 -1.28 9.55
N ARG A 93 -6.78 -1.88 8.71
CA ARG A 93 -7.80 -2.83 9.16
C ARG A 93 -7.24 -4.11 9.78
N SER A 94 -5.96 -4.41 9.60
CA SER A 94 -5.33 -5.57 10.26
C SER A 94 -5.19 -5.40 11.78
N GLY A 95 -5.47 -4.21 12.33
CA GLY A 95 -5.60 -3.98 13.78
C GLY A 95 -4.28 -3.82 14.54
N ARG A 96 -3.14 -3.99 13.84
CA ARG A 96 -1.77 -3.74 14.32
C ARG A 96 -1.18 -2.43 13.79
N GLY A 97 -2.05 -1.64 13.14
CA GLY A 97 -1.78 -0.62 12.13
C GLY A 97 -0.53 -0.88 11.28
N LEU A 98 0.22 0.17 10.94
CA LEU A 98 1.20 0.11 9.86
C LEU A 98 2.57 -0.41 10.31
N ASP A 99 2.91 -1.63 9.92
CA ASP A 99 4.25 -2.17 10.13
C ASP A 99 5.29 -1.48 9.23
N ARG A 100 6.57 -1.53 9.61
CA ARG A 100 7.69 -0.97 8.84
C ARG A 100 7.71 -1.43 7.39
N GLN A 101 7.39 -2.69 7.11
CA GLN A 101 7.36 -3.22 5.74
C GLN A 101 6.22 -2.61 4.92
N GLU A 102 5.04 -2.45 5.54
CA GLU A 102 3.86 -1.84 4.92
C GLU A 102 4.10 -0.35 4.65
N VAL A 103 4.71 0.36 5.59
CA VAL A 103 5.15 1.76 5.42
C VAL A 103 6.14 1.90 4.27
N ALA A 104 7.13 1.01 4.17
CA ALA A 104 8.12 1.03 3.09
C ALA A 104 7.46 0.77 1.72
N LEU A 105 6.54 -0.19 1.65
CA LEU A 105 5.78 -0.50 0.45
C LEU A 105 4.91 0.68 0.00
N LEU A 106 4.14 1.27 0.91
CA LEU A 106 3.32 2.46 0.63
C LEU A 106 4.21 3.62 0.17
N SER A 107 5.34 3.82 0.85
CA SER A 107 6.30 4.87 0.51
C SER A 107 6.85 4.71 -0.90
N GLY A 108 7.30 3.50 -1.29
CA GLY A 108 7.80 3.25 -2.63
C GLY A 108 6.75 3.45 -3.72
N LYS A 109 5.49 3.08 -3.45
CA LYS A 109 4.37 3.34 -4.37
C LYS A 109 4.10 4.84 -4.53
N LEU A 110 4.13 5.60 -3.42
CA LEU A 110 3.96 7.05 -3.44
C LEU A 110 5.11 7.75 -4.16
N ASP A 111 6.35 7.29 -3.99
CA ASP A 111 7.52 7.86 -4.69
C ASP A 111 7.45 7.60 -6.20
N THR A 112 7.06 6.38 -6.58
CA THR A 112 6.81 6.03 -7.99
C THR A 112 5.74 6.94 -8.59
N LEU A 113 4.62 7.15 -7.89
CA LEU A 113 3.56 8.04 -8.34
C LEU A 113 4.01 9.51 -8.42
N SER A 114 4.78 9.97 -7.44
CA SER A 114 5.37 11.32 -7.41
C SER A 114 6.27 11.57 -8.62
N GLY A 115 7.07 10.58 -9.01
CA GLY A 115 7.89 10.62 -10.23
C GLY A 115 7.04 10.68 -11.49
N GLN A 116 5.99 9.85 -11.58
CA GLN A 116 5.06 9.85 -12.72
C GLN A 116 4.34 11.19 -12.90
N ILE A 117 3.92 11.83 -11.81
CA ILE A 117 3.31 13.18 -11.83
C ILE A 117 4.31 14.19 -12.39
N ARG A 118 5.56 14.18 -11.93
CA ARG A 118 6.60 15.11 -12.43
C ARG A 118 6.86 14.94 -13.92
N VAL A 119 7.02 13.69 -14.38
CA VAL A 119 7.31 13.42 -15.80
C VAL A 119 6.15 13.86 -16.69
N GLN A 120 4.90 13.55 -16.32
CA GLN A 120 3.72 13.98 -17.09
C GLN A 120 3.58 15.50 -17.12
N ALA A 121 3.75 16.15 -15.97
CA ALA A 121 3.70 17.62 -15.89
C ALA A 121 4.77 18.30 -16.76
N HIS A 122 5.99 17.76 -16.78
CA HIS A 122 7.07 18.28 -17.61
C HIS A 122 6.87 18.02 -19.10
N ASP A 123 6.39 16.84 -19.50
CA ASP A 123 6.11 16.53 -20.91
C ASP A 123 5.06 17.50 -21.48
N ARG A 124 3.99 17.75 -20.73
CA ARG A 124 2.92 18.65 -21.17
C ARG A 124 3.37 20.10 -21.33
N ASN A 125 4.29 20.58 -20.48
CA ASN A 125 4.82 21.94 -20.56
C ASN A 125 5.81 22.14 -21.73
N ARG A 126 6.27 21.06 -22.37
CA ARG A 126 7.23 21.10 -23.49
C ARG A 126 6.58 20.89 -24.86
N ARG A 127 5.25 20.78 -24.92
CA ARG A 127 4.47 20.60 -26.14
C ARG A 127 3.65 21.85 -26.43
#